data_AF-K1Z4F2-F1
#
_entry.id   AF-K1Z4F2-F1
#
_cell.length_a   1.000
_cell.length_b   1.000
_cell.length_c   1.000
_cell.angle_alpha   90.00
_cell.angle_beta   90.00
_cell.angle_gamma   90.00
#
_symmetry.space_group_name_H-M   'P 1'
#
loop_
_entity.id
_entity.type
_entity.pdbx_description
1 polymer ?
#
loop_
_entity_poly.entity_id
_entity_poly.type
_entity_poly.pdbx_seq_one_letter_code
_entity_poly.pdbx_strand_id
1 'polypeptide(L)'
;MRKFRAVISFVGLLLVAGAIALYIPFCTEVSRADKEWEAKFPKTPRTPEERRALLESLYTYRHDTIPAFVPLHGWDNEYCALNVENAINFILGEKKIKDAAAWKFGEVNSETVRLVYERGDDFEIKGNQIIEVRDRTFWLSNVLETVGHEDQLTSDRMYVVGYHYKRTRHDSEIIENGGSLNSHLMLIVGRYNGSWWGYHMFHHPSVTDENPFRVDAISKTRNAWDMPDDFDLVYIWEVNGTEMPRDGADLRLVSNSPDWQQVAKTVGQFGTGKLDKLKDNIKLFWLGNGDNYPSVEKTEGLVETKPRTYRAQFQGELLGLWNGVAVRGKGRYNRRGVFGLEYECVEFANRYYTTKLGHNNMTKTGNADSYFYSAKKKGLNPNKNGCELPPERNDLIVFDPEGHEDDDPGHVAVVTERTENEVCFVAQSAVPWFNCLPIAQTKSGGWHVVPLSDKLTTVGWLRP
;
A
#
# COMPACT_ATOMS: atom_id res chain seq x y z
N MET A 1 -39.06 32.76 -35.27
CA MET A 1 -37.82 32.01 -35.65
C MET A 1 -36.50 32.77 -35.43
N ARG A 2 -36.37 34.08 -35.69
CA ARG A 2 -35.08 34.81 -35.47
C ARG A 2 -34.60 34.88 -34.02
N LYS A 3 -35.51 35.03 -33.03
CA LYS A 3 -35.14 35.08 -31.60
C LYS A 3 -34.65 33.74 -31.03
N PHE A 4 -35.06 32.62 -31.61
CA PHE A 4 -34.65 31.28 -31.15
C PHE A 4 -33.23 30.91 -31.62
N ARG A 5 -32.79 31.42 -32.78
CA ARG A 5 -31.41 31.23 -33.27
C ARG A 5 -30.37 32.03 -32.46
N ALA A 6 -30.75 33.18 -31.90
CA ALA A 6 -29.86 34.01 -31.10
C ALA A 6 -29.53 33.38 -29.72
N VAL A 7 -30.52 32.74 -29.07
CA VAL A 7 -30.31 32.07 -27.77
C VAL A 7 -29.42 30.83 -27.92
N ILE A 8 -29.58 30.05 -28.99
CA ILE A 8 -28.72 28.88 -29.27
C ILE A 8 -27.28 29.30 -29.56
N SER A 9 -27.07 30.42 -30.26
CA SER A 9 -25.72 30.96 -30.50
C SER A 9 -25.06 31.49 -29.23
N PHE A 10 -25.82 32.09 -28.31
CA PHE A 10 -25.27 32.63 -27.06
C PHE A 10 -24.89 31.53 -26.05
N VAL A 11 -25.71 30.46 -25.93
CA VAL A 11 -25.39 29.28 -25.12
C VAL A 11 -24.21 28.51 -25.72
N GLY A 12 -24.16 28.37 -27.06
CA GLY A 12 -23.01 27.78 -27.75
C GLY A 12 -21.71 28.57 -27.51
N LEU A 13 -21.78 29.91 -27.55
CA LEU A 13 -20.62 30.77 -27.30
C LEU A 13 -20.14 30.70 -25.84
N LEU A 14 -21.05 30.61 -24.87
CA LEU A 14 -20.71 30.44 -23.45
C LEU A 14 -20.12 29.06 -23.15
N LEU A 15 -20.59 28.00 -23.82
CA LEU A 15 -20.00 26.67 -23.70
C LEU A 15 -18.61 26.60 -24.33
N VAL A 16 -18.41 27.27 -25.48
CA VAL A 16 -17.10 27.35 -26.14
C VAL A 16 -16.14 28.25 -25.36
N ALA A 17 -16.59 29.39 -24.82
CA ALA A 17 -15.78 30.26 -23.98
C ALA A 17 -15.45 29.60 -22.62
N GLY A 18 -16.39 28.86 -22.02
CA GLY A 18 -16.14 28.04 -20.84
C GLY A 18 -15.15 26.91 -21.11
N ALA A 19 -15.27 26.23 -22.25
CA ALA A 19 -14.32 25.20 -22.67
C ALA A 19 -12.93 25.78 -22.95
N ILE A 20 -12.82 26.93 -23.62
CA ILE A 20 -11.54 27.60 -23.91
C ILE A 20 -10.91 28.18 -22.63
N ALA A 21 -11.71 28.74 -21.72
CA ALA A 21 -11.24 29.23 -20.42
C ALA A 21 -10.75 28.08 -19.51
N LEU A 22 -11.25 26.86 -19.69
CA LEU A 22 -10.72 25.65 -19.06
C LEU A 22 -9.49 25.07 -19.81
N TYR A 23 -9.39 25.29 -21.13
CA TYR A 23 -8.34 24.70 -21.99
C TYR A 23 -7.01 25.47 -21.98
N ILE A 24 -7.01 26.78 -21.72
CA ILE A 24 -5.75 27.57 -21.65
C ILE A 24 -4.95 27.28 -20.36
N PRO A 25 -5.56 27.14 -19.16
CA PRO A 25 -4.88 26.62 -17.98
C PRO A 25 -4.31 25.20 -18.19
N PHE A 26 -4.96 24.40 -19.02
CA PHE A 26 -4.65 22.99 -19.28
C PHE A 26 -3.26 22.76 -19.88
N CYS A 27 -2.83 23.56 -20.86
CA CYS A 27 -1.50 23.41 -21.48
C CYS A 27 -0.37 23.91 -20.56
N THR A 28 -0.65 24.88 -19.69
CA THR A 28 0.31 25.34 -18.68
C THR A 28 0.47 24.36 -17.51
N GLU A 29 -0.56 23.54 -17.23
CA GLU A 29 -0.56 22.50 -16.20
C GLU A 29 0.24 21.25 -16.58
N VAL A 30 0.25 20.82 -17.85
CA VAL A 30 1.02 19.64 -18.28
C VAL A 30 2.52 19.81 -17.99
N SER A 31 3.10 20.97 -18.31
CA SER A 31 4.50 21.27 -17.98
C SER A 31 4.78 21.41 -16.47
N ARG A 32 3.74 21.61 -15.66
CA ARG A 32 3.85 21.61 -14.19
C ARG A 32 3.87 20.19 -13.66
N ALA A 33 3.06 19.29 -14.20
CA ALA A 33 3.02 17.88 -13.78
C ALA A 33 4.39 17.19 -13.93
N ASP A 34 5.13 17.43 -15.00
CA ASP A 34 6.47 16.85 -15.21
C ASP A 34 7.50 17.41 -14.23
N LYS A 35 7.41 18.72 -13.93
CA LYS A 35 8.29 19.36 -12.95
C LYS A 35 7.96 18.93 -11.52
N GLU A 36 6.68 18.73 -11.22
CA GLU A 36 6.22 18.18 -9.94
C GLU A 36 6.64 16.72 -9.79
N TRP A 37 6.58 15.94 -10.87
CA TRP A 37 7.11 14.58 -10.94
C TRP A 37 8.61 14.53 -10.59
N GLU A 38 9.42 15.31 -11.30
CA GLU A 38 10.87 15.38 -11.04
C GLU A 38 11.18 15.94 -9.63
N ALA A 39 10.32 16.79 -9.09
CA ALA A 39 10.46 17.32 -7.73
C ALA A 39 10.12 16.30 -6.63
N LYS A 40 9.22 15.34 -6.92
CA LYS A 40 8.78 14.30 -5.99
C LYS A 40 9.64 13.03 -6.04
N PHE A 41 10.44 12.85 -7.10
CA PHE A 41 11.46 11.82 -7.12
C PHE A 41 12.53 12.09 -6.07
N PRO A 42 12.93 11.09 -5.26
CA PRO A 42 14.15 11.21 -4.51
C PRO A 42 15.30 11.40 -5.50
N LYS A 43 16.21 12.32 -5.20
CA LYS A 43 17.41 12.54 -6.01
C LYS A 43 18.46 11.43 -5.81
N THR A 44 18.13 10.41 -5.05
CA THR A 44 19.01 9.32 -4.65
C THR A 44 18.24 8.00 -4.68
N PRO A 45 18.86 6.89 -5.14
CA PRO A 45 18.23 5.58 -5.09
C PRO A 45 17.79 5.23 -3.66
N ARG A 46 16.61 4.63 -3.54
CA ARG A 46 16.10 4.14 -2.25
C ARG A 46 16.79 2.86 -1.82
N THR A 47 17.02 2.76 -0.52
CA THR A 47 17.55 1.55 0.12
C THR A 47 16.54 0.39 0.03
N PRO A 48 17.00 -0.88 0.13
CA PRO A 48 16.12 -2.03 0.19
C PRO A 48 15.02 -1.93 1.25
N GLU A 49 15.34 -1.42 2.44
CA GLU A 49 14.42 -1.22 3.56
C GLU A 49 13.34 -0.18 3.22
N GLU A 50 13.73 0.93 2.59
CA GLU A 50 12.79 1.96 2.14
C GLU A 50 11.83 1.41 1.07
N ARG A 51 12.33 0.63 0.11
CA ARG A 51 11.47 -0.02 -0.90
C ARG A 51 10.48 -0.97 -0.26
N ARG A 52 10.93 -1.79 0.70
CA ARG A 52 10.06 -2.68 1.46
C ARG A 52 8.94 -1.91 2.17
N ALA A 53 9.27 -0.80 2.84
CA ALA A 53 8.30 0.04 3.53
C ALA A 53 7.26 0.68 2.58
N LEU A 54 7.70 1.11 1.39
CA LEU A 54 6.79 1.64 0.37
C LEU A 54 5.83 0.57 -0.14
N LEU A 55 6.29 -0.66 -0.32
CA LEU A 55 5.41 -1.76 -0.71
C LEU A 55 4.39 -2.11 0.36
N GLU A 56 4.82 -2.18 1.61
CA GLU A 56 3.90 -2.39 2.72
C GLU A 56 2.88 -1.26 2.82
N SER A 57 3.29 -0.02 2.52
CA SER A 57 2.39 1.12 2.42
C SER A 57 1.42 0.99 1.25
N LEU A 58 1.88 0.57 0.07
CA LEU A 58 1.03 0.33 -1.12
C LEU A 58 -0.05 -0.70 -0.86
N TYR A 59 0.29 -1.78 -0.14
CA TYR A 59 -0.68 -2.78 0.30
C TYR A 59 -1.81 -2.14 1.13
N THR A 60 -1.50 -1.18 1.99
CA THR A 60 -2.50 -0.54 2.86
C THR A 60 -3.32 0.51 2.12
N TYR A 61 -2.73 1.09 1.08
CA TYR A 61 -3.30 2.16 0.26
C TYR A 61 -4.45 1.67 -0.66
N ARG A 62 -4.59 0.34 -0.80
CA ARG A 62 -5.38 -0.38 -1.81
C ARG A 62 -6.87 -0.07 -1.98
N HIS A 63 -7.54 0.74 -1.14
CA HIS A 63 -9.01 0.77 -1.14
C HIS A 63 -9.69 2.13 -1.33
N ASP A 64 -9.13 3.26 -0.93
CA ASP A 64 -9.91 4.52 -0.87
C ASP A 64 -9.24 5.75 -1.48
N THR A 65 -7.94 5.70 -1.73
CA THR A 65 -7.16 6.82 -2.26
C THR A 65 -6.57 6.44 -3.61
N ILE A 66 -6.42 7.39 -4.53
CA ILE A 66 -5.87 7.13 -5.87
C ILE A 66 -4.34 7.27 -5.81
N PRO A 67 -3.53 6.20 -5.85
CA PRO A 67 -2.12 6.36 -6.10
C PRO A 67 -1.98 6.37 -7.62
N ALA A 68 -2.23 7.51 -8.26
CA ALA A 68 -1.92 7.62 -9.67
C ALA A 68 -0.41 7.86 -9.80
N PHE A 69 0.32 6.83 -10.23
CA PHE A 69 1.69 7.02 -10.74
C PHE A 69 1.69 7.56 -12.19
N VAL A 70 0.59 8.14 -12.67
CA VAL A 70 0.47 8.65 -14.06
C VAL A 70 0.23 10.15 -14.08
N PRO A 71 1.04 10.93 -14.80
CA PRO A 71 0.76 12.33 -15.05
C PRO A 71 -0.32 12.44 -16.12
N LEU A 72 -1.14 13.50 -16.11
CA LEU A 72 -2.27 13.69 -17.03
C LEU A 72 -1.95 13.45 -18.53
N HIS A 73 -0.73 13.78 -18.96
CA HIS A 73 -0.31 13.62 -20.36
C HIS A 73 -0.04 12.15 -20.76
N GLY A 74 0.17 11.26 -19.79
CA GLY A 74 0.46 9.84 -19.97
C GLY A 74 -0.78 8.94 -20.09
N TRP A 75 -1.96 9.51 -20.28
CA TRP A 75 -3.24 8.81 -20.33
C TRP A 75 -3.70 8.43 -21.75
N ASP A 76 -2.79 8.32 -22.71
CA ASP A 76 -3.08 7.75 -24.03
C ASP A 76 -3.02 6.21 -24.01
N ASN A 77 -3.03 5.56 -25.17
CA ASN A 77 -3.08 4.09 -25.28
C ASN A 77 -1.89 3.37 -24.60
N GLU A 78 -0.82 4.07 -24.23
CA GLU A 78 0.36 3.52 -23.55
C GLU A 78 0.27 3.61 -22.02
N TYR A 79 -0.87 4.09 -21.48
CA TYR A 79 -1.17 4.30 -20.06
C TYR A 79 -0.75 3.16 -19.14
N CYS A 80 -1.02 1.92 -19.55
CA CYS A 80 -0.74 0.74 -18.74
C CYS A 80 0.77 0.51 -18.56
N ALA A 81 1.54 0.70 -19.64
CA ALA A 81 2.99 0.54 -19.57
C ALA A 81 3.63 1.68 -18.78
N LEU A 82 3.30 2.92 -19.12
CA LEU A 82 3.86 4.11 -18.48
C LEU A 82 3.60 4.12 -16.97
N ASN A 83 2.43 3.70 -16.51
CA ASN A 83 2.14 3.64 -15.08
C ASN A 83 2.98 2.58 -14.34
N VAL A 84 3.14 1.39 -14.95
CA VAL A 84 4.01 0.32 -14.39
C VAL A 84 5.44 0.82 -14.29
N GLU A 85 5.94 1.46 -15.35
CA GLU A 85 7.29 2.02 -15.43
C GLU A 85 7.50 3.11 -14.37
N ASN A 86 6.54 4.02 -14.24
CA ASN A 86 6.54 5.08 -13.25
C ASN A 86 6.43 4.56 -11.82
N ALA A 87 5.61 3.54 -11.56
CA ALA A 87 5.51 2.91 -10.25
C ALA A 87 6.85 2.27 -9.85
N ILE A 88 7.50 1.55 -10.77
CA ILE A 88 8.82 0.96 -10.52
C ILE A 88 9.85 2.05 -10.22
N ASN A 89 9.98 3.05 -11.09
CA ASN A 89 10.90 4.17 -10.89
C ASN A 89 10.61 4.88 -9.56
N PHE A 90 9.33 5.12 -9.26
CA PHE A 90 8.91 5.76 -8.03
C PHE A 90 9.28 4.93 -6.82
N ILE A 91 9.22 3.60 -6.85
CA ILE A 91 9.64 2.80 -5.70
C ILE A 91 11.17 2.76 -5.60
N LEU A 92 11.87 2.63 -6.73
CA LEU A 92 13.34 2.63 -6.79
C LEU A 92 13.98 3.95 -6.36
N GLY A 93 13.29 5.07 -6.58
CA GLY A 93 13.82 6.40 -6.29
C GLY A 93 14.81 6.91 -7.33
N GLU A 94 14.78 6.33 -8.51
CA GLU A 94 15.60 6.70 -9.66
C GLU A 94 14.87 6.33 -10.95
N LYS A 95 15.12 7.09 -12.03
CA LYS A 95 14.58 6.76 -13.37
C LYS A 95 15.42 5.66 -14.00
N LYS A 96 15.17 4.42 -13.56
CA LYS A 96 15.89 3.22 -14.01
C LYS A 96 15.19 2.54 -15.18
N ILE A 97 13.87 2.46 -15.13
CA ILE A 97 13.02 1.98 -16.21
C ILE A 97 12.73 3.15 -17.14
N LYS A 98 12.92 2.94 -18.43
CA LYS A 98 12.66 3.91 -19.50
C LYS A 98 11.25 3.71 -20.03
N ASP A 99 10.64 4.83 -20.40
CA ASP A 99 9.28 4.89 -20.93
C ASP A 99 9.20 4.13 -22.26
N ALA A 100 8.29 3.17 -22.38
CA ALA A 100 8.12 2.36 -23.59
C ALA A 100 6.69 1.84 -23.76
N ALA A 101 6.28 1.62 -25.00
CA ALA A 101 5.11 0.81 -25.28
C ALA A 101 5.28 -0.60 -24.69
N ALA A 102 4.18 -1.23 -24.26
CA ALA A 102 4.22 -2.54 -23.61
C ALA A 102 5.00 -3.59 -24.44
N TRP A 103 4.78 -3.62 -25.75
CA TRP A 103 5.44 -4.55 -26.69
C TRP A 103 6.92 -4.23 -26.99
N LYS A 104 7.47 -3.15 -26.42
CA LYS A 104 8.89 -2.81 -26.50
C LYS A 104 9.58 -2.82 -25.14
N PHE A 105 8.84 -3.08 -24.06
CA PHE A 105 9.34 -3.01 -22.69
C PHE A 105 10.67 -3.75 -22.49
N GLY A 106 10.72 -5.05 -22.82
CA GLY A 106 11.92 -5.87 -22.62
C GLY A 106 13.11 -5.47 -23.49
N GLU A 107 12.86 -4.94 -24.69
CA GLU A 107 13.91 -4.45 -25.61
C GLU A 107 14.55 -3.17 -25.03
N VAL A 108 13.70 -2.19 -24.73
CA VAL A 108 14.09 -0.86 -24.25
C VAL A 108 14.76 -0.91 -22.87
N ASN A 109 14.31 -1.84 -22.01
CA ASN A 109 14.78 -1.99 -20.63
C ASN A 109 15.70 -3.19 -20.42
N SER A 110 16.27 -3.76 -21.48
CA SER A 110 17.13 -4.97 -21.43
C SER A 110 18.34 -4.88 -20.47
N GLU A 111 18.80 -3.68 -20.14
CA GLU A 111 19.89 -3.46 -19.17
C GLU A 111 19.41 -3.53 -17.71
N THR A 112 18.12 -3.29 -17.46
CA THR A 112 17.55 -3.09 -16.12
C THR A 112 16.56 -4.17 -15.74
N VAL A 113 16.13 -5.00 -16.68
CA VAL A 113 15.29 -6.16 -16.43
C VAL A 113 15.92 -7.44 -16.96
N ARG A 114 15.56 -8.57 -16.34
CA ARG A 114 15.99 -9.92 -16.73
C ARG A 114 14.78 -10.75 -17.10
N LEU A 115 14.75 -11.32 -18.30
CA LEU A 115 13.70 -12.26 -18.69
C LEU A 115 13.83 -13.55 -17.84
N VAL A 116 12.80 -13.89 -17.09
CA VAL A 116 12.77 -15.09 -16.22
C VAL A 116 11.74 -16.11 -16.66
N TYR A 117 10.82 -15.73 -17.56
CA TYR A 117 9.82 -16.62 -18.12
C TYR A 117 9.34 -16.12 -19.48
N GLU A 118 9.14 -17.03 -20.44
CA GLU A 118 8.61 -16.73 -21.77
C GLU A 118 7.68 -17.82 -22.30
N ARG A 119 6.65 -17.41 -23.04
CA ARG A 119 5.70 -18.27 -23.76
C ARG A 119 5.49 -17.84 -25.21
N GLY A 120 6.47 -17.19 -25.83
CA GLY A 120 6.34 -16.68 -27.20
C GLY A 120 5.87 -17.75 -28.20
N ASP A 121 6.36 -18.98 -28.05
CA ASP A 121 6.04 -20.14 -28.90
C ASP A 121 4.60 -20.67 -28.78
N ASP A 122 3.81 -20.17 -27.84
CA ASP A 122 2.39 -20.53 -27.70
C ASP A 122 1.47 -19.63 -28.54
N PHE A 123 2.02 -18.63 -29.23
CA PHE A 123 1.28 -17.68 -30.07
C PHE A 123 1.74 -17.73 -31.54
N GLU A 124 0.82 -17.47 -32.45
CA GLU A 124 1.08 -17.31 -33.89
C GLU A 124 0.50 -15.99 -34.40
N ILE A 125 1.16 -15.40 -35.40
CA ILE A 125 0.62 -14.26 -36.14
C ILE A 125 -0.20 -14.77 -37.32
N LYS A 126 -1.49 -14.42 -37.37
CA LYS A 126 -2.40 -14.72 -38.51
C LYS A 126 -2.98 -13.43 -39.07
N GLY A 127 -2.43 -12.98 -40.19
CA GLY A 127 -2.78 -11.68 -40.76
C GLY A 127 -2.29 -10.57 -39.83
N ASN A 128 -3.21 -9.74 -39.35
CA ASN A 128 -2.93 -8.65 -38.42
C ASN A 128 -3.35 -8.98 -36.96
N GLN A 129 -3.45 -10.27 -36.63
CA GLN A 129 -3.86 -10.74 -35.31
C GLN A 129 -2.80 -11.65 -34.70
N ILE A 130 -2.65 -11.54 -33.38
CA ILE A 130 -1.89 -12.48 -32.56
C ILE A 130 -2.88 -13.49 -31.99
N ILE A 131 -2.61 -14.78 -32.17
CA ILE A 131 -3.52 -15.86 -31.78
C ILE A 131 -2.77 -16.87 -30.93
N GLU A 132 -3.26 -17.12 -29.72
CA GLU A 132 -2.80 -18.24 -28.89
C GLU A 132 -3.18 -19.57 -29.56
N VAL A 133 -2.20 -20.37 -29.94
CA VAL A 133 -2.41 -21.66 -30.63
C VAL A 133 -2.28 -22.86 -29.72
N ARG A 134 -1.73 -22.66 -28.53
CA ARG A 134 -1.61 -23.69 -27.49
C ARG A 134 -2.26 -23.16 -26.21
N ASP A 135 -3.52 -23.51 -26.02
CA ASP A 135 -4.23 -23.26 -24.77
C ASP A 135 -3.64 -24.14 -23.67
N ARG A 136 -2.70 -23.59 -22.91
CA ARG A 136 -2.15 -24.20 -21.70
C ARG A 136 -2.75 -23.47 -20.52
N THR A 137 -3.41 -24.21 -19.64
CA THR A 137 -3.89 -23.66 -18.38
C THR A 137 -2.71 -23.07 -17.61
N PHE A 138 -2.69 -21.76 -17.47
CA PHE A 138 -1.61 -21.00 -16.86
C PHE A 138 -2.09 -20.38 -15.55
N TRP A 139 -1.29 -20.50 -14.50
CA TRP A 139 -1.52 -19.87 -13.21
C TRP A 139 -0.26 -19.10 -12.82
N LEU A 140 -0.33 -17.76 -12.77
CA LEU A 140 0.81 -16.91 -12.42
C LEU A 140 1.40 -17.31 -11.06
N SER A 141 0.57 -17.65 -10.09
CA SER A 141 0.97 -18.10 -8.75
C SER A 141 1.87 -19.34 -8.79
N ASN A 142 1.61 -20.31 -9.68
CA ASN A 142 2.46 -21.49 -9.84
C ASN A 142 3.85 -21.10 -10.36
N VAL A 143 3.92 -20.17 -11.30
CA VAL A 143 5.22 -19.67 -11.78
C VAL A 143 5.93 -18.92 -10.67
N LEU A 144 5.26 -18.00 -9.99
CA LEU A 144 5.83 -17.22 -8.89
C LEU A 144 6.24 -18.07 -7.67
N GLU A 145 5.65 -19.25 -7.49
CA GLU A 145 6.15 -20.27 -6.56
C GLU A 145 7.53 -20.75 -7.03
N THR A 146 7.67 -21.15 -8.29
CA THR A 146 8.94 -21.65 -8.85
C THR A 146 10.05 -20.58 -8.94
N VAL A 147 9.73 -19.33 -9.26
CA VAL A 147 10.74 -18.24 -9.34
C VAL A 147 11.18 -17.75 -7.95
N GLY A 148 10.40 -18.04 -6.90
CA GLY A 148 10.63 -17.55 -5.54
C GLY A 148 11.18 -18.59 -4.55
N HIS A 149 11.68 -19.74 -5.02
CA HIS A 149 12.00 -20.89 -4.16
C HIS A 149 13.46 -20.96 -3.68
N GLU A 150 14.39 -20.19 -4.25
CA GLU A 150 15.82 -20.44 -4.01
C GLU A 150 16.37 -19.93 -2.67
N ASP A 151 15.74 -18.96 -1.99
CA ASP A 151 16.21 -18.52 -0.67
C ASP A 151 15.06 -18.34 0.31
N GLN A 152 14.93 -19.29 1.24
CA GLN A 152 13.93 -19.27 2.34
C GLN A 152 14.14 -18.11 3.34
N LEU A 153 15.08 -17.21 3.11
CA LEU A 153 15.46 -16.20 4.09
C LEU A 153 15.43 -14.72 3.67
N THR A 154 15.66 -14.25 2.41
CA THR A 154 16.07 -12.82 2.33
C THR A 154 15.86 -11.94 1.08
N SER A 155 15.01 -12.23 0.07
CA SER A 155 14.63 -11.12 -0.83
C SER A 155 13.33 -11.30 -1.59
N ASP A 156 12.34 -10.46 -1.28
CA ASP A 156 11.29 -10.14 -2.25
C ASP A 156 11.90 -9.33 -3.41
N ARG A 157 11.34 -9.51 -4.61
CA ARG A 157 11.74 -8.82 -5.85
C ARG A 157 10.50 -8.33 -6.59
N MET A 158 10.68 -7.35 -7.46
CA MET A 158 9.61 -6.88 -8.35
C MET A 158 9.69 -7.59 -9.70
N TYR A 159 8.52 -7.90 -10.25
CA TYR A 159 8.41 -8.48 -11.59
C TYR A 159 7.45 -7.67 -12.45
N VAL A 160 7.77 -7.54 -13.72
CA VAL A 160 6.85 -7.04 -14.74
C VAL A 160 6.34 -8.21 -15.53
N VAL A 161 5.02 -8.31 -15.60
CA VAL A 161 4.29 -9.35 -16.30
C VAL A 161 3.76 -8.77 -17.60
N GLY A 162 4.26 -9.28 -18.73
CA GLY A 162 3.74 -8.98 -20.06
C GLY A 162 2.65 -9.98 -20.43
N TYR A 163 1.46 -9.47 -20.73
CA TYR A 163 0.32 -10.31 -21.10
C TYR A 163 -0.44 -9.75 -22.31
N HIS A 164 -1.24 -10.61 -22.93
CA HIS A 164 -1.98 -10.30 -24.15
C HIS A 164 -3.48 -10.37 -23.91
N TYR A 165 -4.25 -9.39 -24.37
CA TYR A 165 -5.71 -9.54 -24.48
C TYR A 165 -6.08 -10.06 -25.86
N LYS A 166 -6.96 -11.06 -25.93
CA LYS A 166 -7.42 -11.58 -27.22
C LYS A 166 -8.07 -10.47 -28.05
N ARG A 167 -7.63 -10.33 -29.31
CA ARG A 167 -8.20 -9.41 -30.32
C ARG A 167 -8.07 -7.93 -29.95
N THR A 168 -6.89 -7.50 -29.49
CA THR A 168 -6.67 -6.08 -29.24
C THR A 168 -6.61 -5.28 -30.54
N ARG A 169 -6.87 -3.97 -30.45
CA ARG A 169 -6.65 -3.07 -31.58
C ARG A 169 -5.16 -2.84 -31.88
N HIS A 170 -4.27 -3.23 -30.96
CA HIS A 170 -2.83 -3.02 -31.06
C HIS A 170 -2.11 -4.15 -31.80
N ASP A 171 -2.76 -5.28 -32.10
CA ASP A 171 -2.10 -6.42 -32.76
C ASP A 171 -1.40 -6.00 -34.07
N SER A 172 -2.05 -5.21 -34.93
CA SER A 172 -1.42 -4.69 -36.16
C SER A 172 -0.17 -3.85 -35.86
N GLU A 173 -0.25 -2.96 -34.88
CA GLU A 173 0.82 -2.05 -34.50
C GLU A 173 2.02 -2.81 -33.92
N ILE A 174 1.76 -3.80 -33.06
CA ILE A 174 2.77 -4.71 -32.52
C ILE A 174 3.50 -5.42 -33.67
N ILE A 175 2.76 -5.97 -34.62
CA ILE A 175 3.32 -6.71 -35.76
C ILE A 175 4.13 -5.77 -36.67
N GLU A 176 3.58 -4.61 -37.04
CA GLU A 176 4.22 -3.64 -37.93
C GLU A 176 5.53 -3.08 -37.36
N ASN A 177 5.61 -2.93 -36.03
CA ASN A 177 6.78 -2.40 -35.34
C ASN A 177 7.76 -3.49 -34.84
N GLY A 178 7.52 -4.77 -35.17
CA GLY A 178 8.34 -5.88 -34.68
C GLY A 178 8.40 -5.91 -33.15
N GLY A 179 7.28 -5.64 -32.50
CA GLY A 179 7.11 -5.71 -31.05
C GLY A 179 7.00 -7.13 -30.54
N SER A 180 7.17 -7.28 -29.23
CA SER A 180 6.87 -8.52 -28.52
C SER A 180 5.34 -8.74 -28.42
N LEU A 181 4.91 -9.99 -28.20
CA LEU A 181 3.50 -10.40 -28.31
C LEU A 181 2.56 -9.84 -27.21
N ASN A 182 3.10 -9.22 -26.16
CA ASN A 182 2.30 -8.63 -25.09
C ASN A 182 1.74 -7.26 -25.51
N SER A 183 0.48 -7.02 -25.16
CA SER A 183 -0.17 -5.72 -25.37
C SER A 183 -0.27 -4.88 -24.10
N HIS A 184 -0.06 -5.49 -22.93
CA HIS A 184 -0.20 -4.85 -21.62
C HIS A 184 0.88 -5.31 -20.65
N LEU A 185 1.10 -4.50 -19.62
CA LEU A 185 2.02 -4.78 -18.52
C LEU A 185 1.26 -4.84 -17.19
N MET A 186 1.81 -5.60 -16.25
CA MET A 186 1.34 -5.67 -14.87
C MET A 186 2.57 -5.71 -13.97
N LEU A 187 2.49 -5.03 -12.82
CA LEU A 187 3.58 -5.00 -11.87
C LEU A 187 3.28 -5.94 -10.70
N ILE A 188 4.12 -6.95 -10.49
CA ILE A 188 4.14 -7.75 -9.27
C ILE A 188 5.10 -7.08 -8.31
N VAL A 189 4.57 -6.59 -7.20
CA VAL A 189 5.33 -5.74 -6.28
C VAL A 189 6.16 -6.55 -5.28
N GLY A 190 5.75 -7.78 -4.95
CA GLY A 190 6.46 -8.64 -3.99
C GLY A 190 5.50 -9.46 -3.14
N ARG A 191 6.01 -10.13 -2.10
CA ARG A 191 5.18 -10.84 -1.12
C ARG A 191 4.84 -9.97 0.08
N TYR A 192 3.59 -10.06 0.50
CA TYR A 192 3.13 -9.47 1.74
C TYR A 192 2.21 -10.44 2.48
N ASN A 193 2.54 -10.71 3.74
CA ASN A 193 1.94 -11.74 4.59
C ASN A 193 1.90 -13.17 3.98
N GLY A 194 2.90 -13.50 3.15
CA GLY A 194 3.02 -14.81 2.49
C GLY A 194 2.26 -14.93 1.16
N SER A 195 1.50 -13.92 0.76
CA SER A 195 0.84 -13.86 -0.55
C SER A 195 1.60 -12.96 -1.50
N TRP A 196 1.60 -13.27 -2.79
CA TRP A 196 2.06 -12.34 -3.82
C TRP A 196 1.03 -11.25 -4.05
N TRP A 197 1.51 -10.05 -4.35
CA TRP A 197 0.67 -8.90 -4.65
C TRP A 197 1.01 -8.32 -6.00
N GLY A 198 -0.03 -8.00 -6.75
CA GLY A 198 0.05 -7.33 -8.04
C GLY A 198 -0.57 -5.94 -7.94
N TYR A 199 0.12 -4.98 -8.53
CA TYR A 199 -0.43 -3.67 -8.85
C TYR A 199 -1.19 -3.82 -10.17
N HIS A 200 -2.51 -3.67 -10.07
CA HIS A 200 -3.49 -3.95 -11.11
C HIS A 200 -4.17 -2.66 -11.55
N MET A 201 -4.25 -2.47 -12.87
CA MET A 201 -4.86 -1.32 -13.50
C MET A 201 -6.07 -1.75 -14.33
N PHE A 202 -7.16 -1.00 -14.23
CA PHE A 202 -8.33 -1.22 -15.07
C PHE A 202 -8.32 -0.32 -16.30
N HIS A 203 -8.58 -0.91 -17.47
CA HIS A 203 -8.61 -0.18 -18.75
C HIS A 203 -9.84 0.70 -18.94
N HIS A 204 -10.82 0.66 -18.03
CA HIS A 204 -12.07 1.39 -18.23
C HIS A 204 -12.62 1.99 -16.92
N PRO A 205 -12.30 3.27 -16.61
CA PRO A 205 -12.76 3.93 -15.39
C PRO A 205 -14.27 4.26 -15.38
N SER A 206 -14.99 3.94 -16.46
CA SER A 206 -16.44 4.20 -16.57
C SER A 206 -17.33 3.05 -16.13
N VAL A 207 -16.79 1.86 -15.88
CA VAL A 207 -17.60 0.64 -15.66
C VAL A 207 -17.79 0.32 -14.18
N THR A 208 -17.03 0.94 -13.29
CA THR A 208 -17.00 0.56 -11.88
C THR A 208 -16.99 1.79 -10.95
N ASP A 209 -17.68 1.67 -9.82
CA ASP A 209 -17.48 2.54 -8.64
C ASP A 209 -16.13 2.26 -7.94
N GLU A 210 -15.29 1.43 -8.57
CA GLU A 210 -14.00 0.95 -8.07
C GLU A 210 -12.85 1.84 -8.54
N ASN A 211 -11.77 1.86 -7.77
CA ASN A 211 -10.56 2.62 -8.08
C ASN A 211 -9.91 2.06 -9.36
N PRO A 212 -9.53 2.90 -10.35
CA PRO A 212 -8.84 2.43 -11.56
C PRO A 212 -7.48 1.79 -11.29
N PHE A 213 -6.93 1.97 -10.08
CA PHE A 213 -5.70 1.35 -9.62
C PHE A 213 -5.96 0.62 -8.31
N ARG A 214 -5.51 -0.64 -8.22
CA ARG A 214 -5.57 -1.41 -6.98
C ARG A 214 -4.34 -2.28 -6.80
N VAL A 215 -4.03 -2.61 -5.55
CA VAL A 215 -2.99 -3.58 -5.20
C VAL A 215 -3.69 -4.76 -4.57
N ASP A 216 -3.74 -5.87 -5.30
CA ASP A 216 -4.51 -7.05 -4.91
C ASP A 216 -3.60 -8.26 -4.68
N ALA A 217 -4.10 -9.20 -3.89
CA ALA A 217 -3.48 -10.50 -3.78
C ALA A 217 -3.64 -11.25 -5.11
N ILE A 218 -2.58 -11.95 -5.51
CA ILE A 218 -2.65 -12.92 -6.59
C ILE A 218 -3.24 -14.21 -5.99
N SER A 219 -4.38 -14.64 -6.51
CA SER A 219 -5.08 -15.79 -5.94
C SER A 219 -5.67 -16.69 -7.02
N LYS A 220 -5.56 -18.00 -6.79
CA LYS A 220 -6.26 -19.03 -7.58
C LYS A 220 -7.79 -18.97 -7.38
N THR A 221 -8.26 -18.32 -6.30
CA THR A 221 -9.69 -18.14 -6.06
C THR A 221 -10.21 -16.97 -6.87
N ARG A 222 -11.23 -17.19 -7.70
CA ARG A 222 -11.96 -16.12 -8.40
C ARG A 222 -12.84 -15.31 -7.44
N ASN A 223 -12.26 -14.72 -6.40
CA ASN A 223 -12.93 -13.63 -5.71
C ASN A 223 -12.87 -12.41 -6.63
N ALA A 224 -13.97 -11.65 -6.73
CA ALA A 224 -14.04 -10.45 -7.57
C ALA A 224 -12.94 -9.40 -7.24
N TRP A 225 -12.37 -9.51 -6.04
CA TRP A 225 -11.37 -8.60 -5.49
C TRP A 225 -9.93 -9.05 -5.69
N ASP A 226 -9.70 -10.32 -6.04
CA ASP A 226 -8.35 -10.83 -6.26
C ASP A 226 -7.90 -10.49 -7.69
N MET A 227 -6.59 -10.36 -7.88
CA MET A 227 -6.05 -10.24 -9.23
C MET A 227 -6.20 -11.60 -9.93
N PRO A 228 -6.73 -11.64 -11.16
CA PRO A 228 -6.86 -12.89 -11.88
C PRO A 228 -5.49 -13.53 -12.05
N ASP A 229 -5.43 -14.81 -11.70
CA ASP A 229 -4.24 -15.64 -11.82
C ASP A 229 -4.20 -16.37 -13.19
N ASP A 230 -5.29 -16.25 -13.96
CA ASP A 230 -5.55 -16.88 -15.26
C ASP A 230 -5.68 -15.83 -16.40
N PHE A 231 -4.55 -15.47 -17.01
CA PHE A 231 -4.52 -14.65 -18.23
C PHE A 231 -3.49 -15.17 -19.24
N ASP A 232 -3.57 -14.71 -20.49
CA ASP A 232 -2.65 -15.09 -21.57
C ASP A 232 -1.26 -14.48 -21.32
N LEU A 233 -0.53 -15.07 -20.37
CA LEU A 233 0.82 -14.66 -20.01
C LEU A 233 1.75 -14.90 -21.19
N VAL A 234 2.55 -13.88 -21.50
CA VAL A 234 3.58 -13.96 -22.54
C VAL A 234 4.98 -13.96 -21.93
N TYR A 235 5.26 -13.00 -21.04
CA TYR A 235 6.60 -12.80 -20.47
C TYR A 235 6.55 -12.45 -18.99
N ILE A 236 7.58 -12.85 -18.25
CA ILE A 236 7.88 -12.28 -16.93
C ILE A 236 9.31 -11.78 -16.95
N TRP A 237 9.46 -10.51 -16.57
CA TRP A 237 10.75 -9.86 -16.37
C TRP A 237 10.94 -9.55 -14.89
N GLU A 238 12.08 -9.93 -14.34
CA GLU A 238 12.53 -9.48 -13.03
C GLU A 238 13.20 -8.12 -13.15
N VAL A 239 12.89 -7.17 -12.27
CA VAL A 239 13.54 -5.87 -12.25
C VAL A 239 14.82 -5.94 -11.41
N ASN A 240 15.98 -5.67 -12.03
CA ASN A 240 17.27 -5.80 -11.38
C ASN A 240 17.43 -4.83 -10.19
N GLY A 241 18.03 -5.31 -9.11
CA GLY A 241 18.33 -4.49 -7.94
C GLY A 241 17.09 -4.18 -7.08
N THR A 242 16.02 -4.97 -7.19
CA THR A 242 14.78 -4.82 -6.40
C THR A 242 14.71 -5.74 -5.19
N GLU A 243 15.84 -6.30 -4.75
CA GLU A 243 15.91 -7.12 -3.54
C GLU A 243 15.45 -6.31 -2.33
N MET A 244 14.59 -6.92 -1.52
CA MET A 244 14.01 -6.28 -0.34
C MET A 244 14.07 -7.21 0.88
N PRO A 245 14.51 -6.69 2.04
CA PRO A 245 14.53 -7.46 3.28
C PRO A 245 13.10 -7.77 3.76
N ARG A 246 13.03 -8.58 4.82
CA ARG A 246 11.75 -8.91 5.48
C ARG A 246 11.08 -7.69 6.11
N ASP A 247 11.89 -6.77 6.64
CA ASP A 247 11.46 -5.61 7.42
C ASP A 247 11.74 -4.32 6.66
N GLY A 248 10.79 -3.37 6.70
CA GLY A 248 10.94 -2.07 6.03
C GLY A 248 11.54 -0.98 6.92
N ALA A 249 11.96 0.11 6.28
CA ALA A 249 12.29 1.37 6.94
C ALA A 249 11.03 2.08 7.47
N ASP A 250 11.25 3.16 8.21
CA ASP A 250 10.17 3.95 8.81
C ASP A 250 9.64 4.98 7.81
N LEU A 251 8.96 4.49 6.78
CA LEU A 251 8.37 5.29 5.73
C LEU A 251 6.87 5.00 5.56
N ARG A 252 6.14 6.01 5.09
CA ARG A 252 4.78 5.83 4.56
C ARG A 252 4.60 6.52 3.23
N LEU A 253 3.70 5.95 2.43
CA LEU A 253 3.04 6.69 1.39
C LEU A 253 1.92 7.54 1.96
N VAL A 254 1.87 8.79 1.52
CA VAL A 254 0.78 9.69 1.86
C VAL A 254 0.44 10.51 0.64
N SER A 255 -0.86 10.60 0.37
CA SER A 255 -1.39 11.42 -0.69
C SER A 255 -2.37 12.41 -0.11
N ASN A 256 -2.37 13.58 -0.73
CA ASN A 256 -3.35 14.62 -0.48
C ASN A 256 -4.58 14.48 -1.39
N SER A 257 -4.64 13.44 -2.21
CA SER A 257 -5.78 13.16 -3.08
C SER A 257 -7.07 12.97 -2.28
N PRO A 258 -8.19 13.52 -2.74
CA PRO A 258 -9.50 13.17 -2.24
C PRO A 258 -9.77 11.68 -2.36
N ASP A 259 -10.62 11.16 -1.48
CA ASP A 259 -11.12 9.79 -1.53
C ASP A 259 -11.83 9.54 -2.88
N TRP A 260 -11.47 8.45 -3.57
CA TRP A 260 -12.03 8.13 -4.90
C TRP A 260 -13.54 8.02 -4.88
N GLN A 261 -14.14 7.51 -3.81
CA GLN A 261 -15.60 7.43 -3.69
C GLN A 261 -16.23 8.82 -3.64
N GLN A 262 -15.57 9.79 -3.01
CA GLN A 262 -16.03 11.18 -3.03
C GLN A 262 -15.94 11.77 -4.44
N VAL A 263 -14.84 11.52 -5.15
CA VAL A 263 -14.67 11.94 -6.55
C VAL A 263 -15.71 11.30 -7.45
N ALA A 264 -15.84 9.96 -7.41
CA ALA A 264 -16.77 9.17 -8.19
C ALA A 264 -18.21 9.60 -7.94
N LYS A 265 -18.61 9.82 -6.68
CA LYS A 265 -19.94 10.34 -6.33
C LYS A 265 -20.18 11.74 -6.91
N THR A 266 -19.19 12.61 -6.88
CA THR A 266 -19.29 13.98 -7.40
C THR A 266 -19.42 13.97 -8.92
N VAL A 267 -18.63 13.12 -9.61
CA VAL A 267 -18.68 12.97 -11.06
C VAL A 267 -19.93 12.20 -11.52
N GLY A 268 -20.42 11.27 -10.72
CA GLY A 268 -21.63 10.48 -11.00
C GLY A 268 -22.92 11.29 -11.02
N GLN A 269 -22.93 12.51 -10.45
CA GLN A 269 -24.08 13.41 -10.46
C GLN A 269 -24.35 14.07 -11.83
N PHE A 270 -23.38 14.05 -12.74
CA PHE A 270 -23.60 14.52 -14.11
C PHE A 270 -24.40 13.43 -14.87
N GLY A 271 -25.52 13.78 -15.51
CA GLY A 271 -26.46 12.81 -16.11
C GLY A 271 -25.84 11.83 -17.13
N THR A 272 -26.57 10.77 -17.49
CA THR A 272 -26.15 9.78 -18.51
C THR A 272 -26.28 10.35 -19.93
N GLY A 273 -25.32 10.10 -20.82
CA GLY A 273 -25.39 10.51 -22.24
C GLY A 273 -24.11 11.17 -22.78
N LYS A 274 -24.22 12.16 -23.68
CA LYS A 274 -23.07 12.89 -24.29
C LYS A 274 -22.07 13.52 -23.30
N LEU A 275 -22.40 13.50 -22.01
CA LEU A 275 -21.54 13.92 -20.89
C LEU A 275 -20.54 12.86 -20.46
N ASP A 276 -20.59 11.62 -20.97
CA ASP A 276 -19.65 10.56 -20.54
C ASP A 276 -18.20 10.91 -20.89
N LYS A 277 -17.95 11.48 -22.08
CA LYS A 277 -16.62 12.03 -22.41
C LYS A 277 -16.19 13.19 -21.51
N LEU A 278 -17.15 14.00 -21.03
CA LEU A 278 -16.86 15.07 -20.08
C LEU A 278 -16.53 14.50 -18.70
N LYS A 279 -17.24 13.46 -18.24
CA LYS A 279 -16.94 12.75 -17.00
C LYS A 279 -15.56 12.11 -17.06
N ASP A 280 -15.21 11.47 -18.16
CA ASP A 280 -13.89 10.89 -18.36
C ASP A 280 -12.82 11.99 -18.31
N ASN A 281 -13.02 13.10 -19.00
CA ASN A 281 -12.09 14.24 -18.93
C ASN A 281 -11.98 14.88 -17.54
N ILE A 282 -13.08 14.96 -16.78
CA ILE A 282 -13.06 15.48 -15.40
C ILE A 282 -12.35 14.49 -14.48
N LYS A 283 -12.59 13.18 -14.62
CA LYS A 283 -11.87 12.13 -13.89
C LYS A 283 -10.38 12.20 -14.20
N LEU A 284 -10.02 12.26 -15.48
CA LEU A 284 -8.65 12.42 -15.94
C LEU A 284 -8.00 13.64 -15.28
N PHE A 285 -8.65 14.78 -15.33
CA PHE A 285 -8.18 16.01 -14.72
C PHE A 285 -7.96 15.88 -13.20
N TRP A 286 -8.93 15.27 -12.50
CA TRP A 286 -8.86 15.05 -11.06
C TRP A 286 -7.86 13.98 -10.65
N LEU A 287 -7.52 13.02 -11.51
CA LEU A 287 -6.64 11.88 -11.23
C LEU A 287 -5.20 12.10 -11.70
N GLY A 288 -4.99 12.90 -12.75
CA GLY A 288 -3.69 13.09 -13.38
C GLY A 288 -2.94 14.36 -12.96
N ASN A 289 -3.46 15.16 -12.03
CA ASN A 289 -2.69 16.31 -11.54
C ASN A 289 -1.50 15.83 -10.68
N GLY A 290 -0.40 16.59 -10.69
CA GLY A 290 0.81 16.18 -9.97
C GLY A 290 0.62 16.13 -8.45
N ASP A 291 -0.42 16.78 -7.92
CA ASP A 291 -0.83 16.72 -6.51
C ASP A 291 -1.26 15.31 -6.07
N ASN A 292 -1.69 14.44 -6.99
CA ASN A 292 -2.08 13.07 -6.67
C ASN A 292 -0.93 12.09 -6.54
N TYR A 293 0.28 12.48 -6.95
CA TYR A 293 1.43 11.62 -6.73
C TYR A 293 1.66 11.44 -5.24
N PRO A 294 1.74 10.17 -4.78
CA PRO A 294 1.99 9.91 -3.39
C PRO A 294 3.37 10.45 -3.02
N SER A 295 3.41 11.15 -1.88
CA SER A 295 4.63 11.58 -1.24
C SER A 295 5.13 10.51 -0.28
N VAL A 296 6.43 10.54 0.00
CA VAL A 296 7.06 9.67 1.00
C VAL A 296 7.35 10.51 2.24
N GLU A 297 6.79 10.09 3.37
CA GLU A 297 7.09 10.70 4.66
C GLU A 297 7.84 9.73 5.55
N LYS A 298 8.86 10.22 6.25
CA LYS A 298 9.48 9.50 7.37
C LYS A 298 8.50 9.44 8.53
N THR A 299 8.34 8.26 9.12
CA THR A 299 7.34 7.98 10.15
C THR A 299 7.96 7.98 11.55
N GLU A 300 8.78 9.00 11.82
CA GLU A 300 9.29 9.23 13.16
C GLU A 300 8.13 9.60 14.09
N GLY A 301 7.94 8.81 15.16
CA GLY A 301 6.85 8.99 16.12
C GLY A 301 5.55 8.28 15.73
N LEU A 302 4.43 8.81 16.25
CA LEU A 302 3.11 8.25 16.05
C LEU A 302 2.52 8.78 14.76
N VAL A 303 2.13 7.87 13.90
CA VAL A 303 1.50 8.21 12.63
C VAL A 303 0.18 7.46 12.51
N GLU A 304 -0.92 8.16 12.76
CA GLU A 304 -2.25 7.61 12.61
C GLU A 304 -2.68 7.58 11.14
N THR A 305 -3.13 6.41 10.69
CA THR A 305 -3.92 6.32 9.46
C THR A 305 -5.35 6.62 9.85
N LYS A 306 -5.99 7.62 9.22
CA LYS A 306 -7.40 7.96 9.51
C LYS A 306 -8.23 6.66 9.40
N PRO A 307 -8.79 6.15 10.51
CA PRO A 307 -9.55 4.91 10.44
C PRO A 307 -10.72 5.09 9.50
N ARG A 308 -11.00 4.07 8.68
CA ARG A 308 -12.31 3.94 8.03
C ARG A 308 -13.38 4.10 9.10
N THR A 309 -14.45 4.79 8.75
CA THR A 309 -15.64 4.96 9.59
C THR A 309 -16.17 3.59 10.04
N TYR A 310 -15.82 3.18 11.26
CA TYR A 310 -16.48 2.18 12.13
C TYR A 310 -16.98 0.87 11.48
N ARG A 311 -16.41 0.42 10.36
CA ARG A 311 -16.59 -0.95 9.85
C ARG A 311 -15.42 -1.80 10.34
N ALA A 312 -15.75 -3.01 10.78
CA ALA A 312 -14.84 -3.96 11.44
C ALA A 312 -13.43 -3.94 10.81
N GLN A 313 -12.42 -3.64 11.64
CA GLN A 313 -11.01 -3.67 11.23
C GLN A 313 -10.71 -5.00 10.53
N PHE A 314 -10.20 -4.93 9.31
CA PHE A 314 -9.80 -6.13 8.59
C PHE A 314 -8.54 -6.70 9.23
N GLN A 315 -8.42 -8.03 9.22
CA GLN A 315 -7.18 -8.67 9.68
C GLN A 315 -5.99 -8.16 8.87
N GLY A 316 -4.98 -7.63 9.57
CA GLY A 316 -3.75 -7.10 8.96
C GLY A 316 -3.84 -5.69 8.40
N GLU A 317 -5.02 -5.06 8.47
CA GLU A 317 -5.18 -3.64 8.16
C GLU A 317 -4.18 -2.81 8.95
N LEU A 318 -3.43 -1.93 8.29
CA LEU A 318 -2.56 -0.98 8.99
C LEU A 318 -3.44 0.07 9.65
N LEU A 319 -3.37 0.16 10.97
CA LEU A 319 -4.08 1.14 11.79
C LEU A 319 -3.23 2.39 12.05
N GLY A 320 -1.91 2.22 12.01
CA GLY A 320 -0.95 3.29 12.20
C GLY A 320 0.47 2.76 12.26
N LEU A 321 1.41 3.66 12.43
CA LEU A 321 2.83 3.35 12.62
C LEU A 321 3.29 3.98 13.92
N TRP A 322 4.13 3.25 14.65
CA TRP A 322 4.87 3.79 15.78
C TRP A 322 6.35 3.52 15.58
N ASN A 323 7.12 4.60 15.41
CA ASN A 323 8.56 4.51 15.13
C ASN A 323 8.82 3.56 13.93
N GLY A 324 7.99 3.77 12.89
CA GLY A 324 7.76 2.94 11.71
C GLY A 324 7.55 1.43 11.87
N VAL A 325 7.21 0.96 13.07
CA VAL A 325 6.62 -0.38 13.26
C VAL A 325 5.12 -0.32 13.04
N ALA A 326 4.62 -1.13 12.10
CA ALA A 326 3.20 -1.22 11.78
C ALA A 326 2.35 -1.72 12.96
N VAL A 327 1.33 -0.95 13.32
CA VAL A 327 0.22 -1.36 14.21
C VAL A 327 -0.91 -1.85 13.32
N ARG A 328 -1.37 -3.09 13.53
CA ARG A 328 -2.32 -3.75 12.64
C ARG A 328 -3.58 -4.24 13.34
N GLY A 329 -4.67 -4.28 12.58
CA GLY A 329 -5.96 -4.81 13.01
C GLY A 329 -5.90 -6.32 13.19
N LYS A 330 -6.36 -6.80 14.35
CA LYS A 330 -6.38 -8.23 14.67
C LYS A 330 -7.23 -9.05 13.70
N GLY A 331 -8.41 -8.55 13.36
CA GLY A 331 -9.42 -9.33 12.65
C GLY A 331 -9.89 -10.57 13.43
N ARG A 332 -10.27 -11.64 12.72
CA ARG A 332 -10.97 -12.81 13.31
C ARG A 332 -10.14 -14.09 13.39
N TYR A 333 -9.06 -14.23 12.64
CA TYR A 333 -8.30 -15.47 12.55
C TYR A 333 -7.02 -15.41 13.36
N ASN A 334 -6.73 -16.48 14.10
CA ASN A 334 -5.47 -16.61 14.83
C ASN A 334 -4.44 -17.32 13.94
N ARG A 335 -3.61 -16.56 13.23
CA ARG A 335 -2.45 -17.07 12.50
C ARG A 335 -1.21 -16.88 13.35
N ARG A 336 -0.32 -17.86 13.43
CA ARG A 336 0.94 -17.72 14.17
C ARG A 336 2.03 -17.16 13.24
N GLY A 337 2.51 -15.98 13.56
CA GLY A 337 3.65 -15.32 12.90
C GLY A 337 4.96 -15.54 13.65
N VAL A 338 6.00 -14.82 13.22
CA VAL A 338 7.37 -14.92 13.78
C VAL A 338 7.46 -14.36 15.20
N PHE A 339 6.67 -13.32 15.50
CA PHE A 339 6.71 -12.59 16.77
C PHE A 339 5.56 -12.94 17.72
N GLY A 340 4.59 -13.75 17.30
CA GLY A 340 3.42 -14.08 18.12
C GLY A 340 2.23 -14.50 17.27
N LEU A 341 1.04 -14.53 17.88
CA LEU A 341 -0.21 -14.61 17.11
C LEU A 341 -0.41 -13.28 16.38
N GLU A 342 -0.57 -13.35 15.06
CA GLU A 342 -0.59 -12.20 14.19
C GLU A 342 -1.62 -11.18 14.65
N TYR A 343 -1.09 -9.98 14.84
CA TYR A 343 -1.80 -8.76 15.16
C TYR A 343 -2.43 -8.70 16.56
N GLU A 344 -1.94 -9.50 17.51
CA GLU A 344 -2.26 -9.36 18.93
C GLU A 344 -1.32 -8.36 19.64
N CYS A 345 -1.68 -7.93 20.85
CA CYS A 345 -0.90 -6.99 21.66
C CYS A 345 0.54 -7.49 21.94
N VAL A 346 0.66 -8.78 22.31
CA VAL A 346 1.93 -9.48 22.54
C VAL A 346 2.80 -9.51 21.28
N GLU A 347 2.20 -9.78 20.12
CA GLU A 347 2.93 -9.80 18.83
C GLU A 347 3.52 -8.44 18.50
N PHE A 348 2.76 -7.36 18.71
CA PHE A 348 3.26 -6.00 18.51
C PHE A 348 4.44 -5.68 19.43
N ALA A 349 4.30 -5.94 20.73
CA ALA A 349 5.34 -5.68 21.71
C ALA A 349 6.65 -6.42 21.35
N ASN A 350 6.54 -7.69 20.97
CA ASN A 350 7.68 -8.50 20.54
C ASN A 350 8.33 -7.98 19.28
N ARG A 351 7.52 -7.70 18.25
CA ARG A 351 8.02 -7.19 16.98
C ARG A 351 8.72 -5.85 17.20
N TYR A 352 8.12 -4.92 17.94
CA TYR A 352 8.70 -3.62 18.25
C TYR A 352 10.04 -3.74 18.99
N TYR A 353 10.09 -4.50 20.09
CA TYR A 353 11.32 -4.65 20.89
C TYR A 353 12.43 -5.34 20.09
N THR A 354 12.09 -6.35 19.30
CA THR A 354 13.09 -7.08 18.50
C THR A 354 13.64 -6.22 17.37
N THR A 355 12.75 -5.60 16.56
CA THR A 355 13.17 -4.90 15.34
C THR A 355 13.65 -3.46 15.59
N LYS A 356 13.17 -2.79 16.65
CA LYS A 356 13.54 -1.39 16.93
C LYS A 356 14.51 -1.22 18.08
N LEU A 357 14.42 -2.06 19.11
CA LEU A 357 15.30 -1.95 20.27
C LEU A 357 16.43 -2.99 20.25
N GLY A 358 16.44 -3.91 19.27
CA GLY A 358 17.42 -5.00 19.20
C GLY A 358 17.30 -5.99 20.37
N HIS A 359 16.18 -5.94 21.11
CA HIS A 359 15.97 -6.76 22.30
C HIS A 359 15.41 -8.12 21.90
N ASN A 360 16.30 -9.09 21.73
CA ASN A 360 15.97 -10.41 21.17
C ASN A 360 15.36 -11.40 22.18
N ASN A 361 15.35 -11.09 23.49
CA ASN A 361 14.88 -12.00 24.55
C ASN A 361 13.36 -11.89 24.80
N MET A 362 12.59 -11.74 23.72
CA MET A 362 11.13 -11.60 23.76
C MET A 362 10.43 -12.96 23.60
N THR A 363 9.26 -13.15 24.22
CA THR A 363 8.54 -14.44 24.19
C THR A 363 7.61 -14.55 23.00
N LYS A 364 7.80 -15.53 22.11
CA LYS A 364 6.89 -15.80 20.99
C LYS A 364 5.53 -16.43 21.39
N THR A 365 5.35 -16.71 22.68
CA THR A 365 4.19 -17.40 23.27
C THR A 365 3.88 -16.85 24.65
N GLY A 366 2.64 -17.01 25.08
CA GLY A 366 2.18 -16.60 26.41
C GLY A 366 1.24 -15.40 26.35
N ASN A 367 0.70 -15.08 27.52
CA ASN A 367 -0.24 -13.99 27.74
C ASN A 367 0.49 -12.68 28.03
N ALA A 368 -0.22 -11.55 27.94
CA ALA A 368 0.33 -10.23 28.11
C ALA A 368 0.73 -9.93 29.57
N ASP A 369 -0.03 -10.43 30.54
CA ASP A 369 0.28 -10.42 31.97
C ASP A 369 1.69 -10.97 32.28
N SER A 370 2.11 -12.02 31.56
CA SER A 370 3.40 -12.70 31.75
C SER A 370 4.60 -11.79 31.46
N TYR A 371 4.39 -10.66 30.80
CA TYR A 371 5.43 -9.66 30.59
C TYR A 371 5.83 -9.04 31.91
N PHE A 372 4.88 -8.79 32.81
CA PHE A 372 5.16 -8.23 34.13
C PHE A 372 5.68 -9.30 35.09
N TYR A 373 4.94 -10.39 35.26
CA TYR A 373 5.24 -11.40 36.29
C TYR A 373 6.44 -12.29 35.96
N SER A 374 6.78 -12.43 34.67
CA SER A 374 7.99 -13.13 34.21
C SER A 374 8.98 -12.20 33.51
N ALA A 375 8.97 -10.90 33.83
CA ALA A 375 9.81 -9.86 33.21
C ALA A 375 11.30 -10.22 33.17
N LYS A 376 11.86 -10.71 34.29
CA LYS A 376 13.28 -11.07 34.39
C LYS A 376 13.69 -12.14 33.39
N LYS A 377 12.82 -13.11 33.08
CA LYS A 377 13.10 -14.15 32.07
C LYS A 377 13.20 -13.56 30.66
N LYS A 378 12.52 -12.44 30.43
CA LYS A 378 12.53 -11.66 29.20
C LYS A 378 13.64 -10.61 29.17
N GLY A 379 14.49 -10.55 30.20
CA GLY A 379 15.51 -9.50 30.34
C GLY A 379 14.91 -8.11 30.52
N LEU A 380 13.78 -8.01 31.22
CA LEU A 380 13.10 -6.75 31.52
C LEU A 380 13.02 -6.54 33.04
N ASN A 381 13.08 -5.27 33.46
CA ASN A 381 12.98 -4.80 34.82
C ASN A 381 11.55 -4.30 35.10
N PRO A 382 10.78 -4.97 35.99
CA PRO A 382 9.41 -4.57 36.29
C PRO A 382 9.35 -3.45 37.33
N ASN A 383 8.59 -2.40 37.00
CA ASN A 383 8.26 -1.27 37.82
C ASN A 383 6.78 -1.31 38.16
N LYS A 384 6.44 -1.59 39.42
CA LYS A 384 5.04 -1.69 39.86
C LYS A 384 4.36 -0.33 39.78
N ASN A 385 3.09 -0.30 39.39
CA ASN A 385 2.26 0.90 39.47
C ASN A 385 2.27 1.45 40.90
N GLY A 386 2.60 2.74 41.06
CA GLY A 386 2.87 3.37 42.35
C GLY A 386 4.36 3.46 42.74
N CYS A 387 5.30 2.96 41.93
CA CYS A 387 6.74 3.08 42.21
C CYS A 387 7.31 4.49 41.91
N GLU A 388 8.52 4.78 42.37
CA GLU A 388 9.16 6.10 42.24
C GLU A 388 9.57 6.45 40.79
N LEU A 389 9.74 5.45 39.93
CA LEU A 389 10.20 5.63 38.55
C LEU A 389 9.02 5.70 37.58
N PRO A 390 8.68 6.85 36.98
CA PRO A 390 7.55 6.94 36.06
C PRO A 390 7.78 6.08 34.79
N PRO A 391 6.71 5.70 34.07
CA PRO A 391 6.84 5.11 32.75
C PRO A 391 7.53 6.09 31.79
N GLU A 392 8.39 5.58 30.92
CA GLU A 392 9.07 6.38 29.89
C GLU A 392 8.82 5.81 28.50
N ARG A 393 9.16 6.61 27.49
CA ARG A 393 9.12 6.19 26.09
C ARG A 393 9.83 4.84 25.93
N ASN A 394 9.20 3.95 25.17
CA ASN A 394 9.59 2.56 24.89
C ASN A 394 9.34 1.55 26.01
N ASP A 395 8.96 1.95 27.21
CA ASP A 395 8.56 0.97 28.23
C ASP A 395 7.36 0.15 27.75
N LEU A 396 7.25 -1.10 28.21
CA LEU A 396 6.00 -1.85 28.06
C LEU A 396 5.12 -1.59 29.28
N ILE A 397 3.90 -1.10 29.06
CA ILE A 397 2.88 -0.97 30.10
C ILE A 397 1.96 -2.20 30.05
N VAL A 398 1.69 -2.80 31.20
CA VAL A 398 0.93 -4.04 31.34
C VAL A 398 -0.34 -3.79 32.15
N PHE A 399 -1.46 -4.33 31.66
CA PHE A 399 -2.78 -4.26 32.28
C PHE A 399 -3.33 -5.66 32.55
N ASP A 400 -3.96 -5.84 33.70
CA ASP A 400 -4.40 -7.13 34.23
C ASP A 400 -5.44 -6.91 35.36
N PRO A 401 -6.58 -7.62 35.41
CA PRO A 401 -7.59 -7.41 36.45
C PRO A 401 -7.24 -8.00 37.83
N GLU A 402 -6.79 -9.25 37.92
CA GLU A 402 -6.68 -9.95 39.23
C GLU A 402 -5.29 -10.55 39.53
N GLY A 403 -4.32 -10.35 38.66
CA GLY A 403 -2.96 -10.86 38.84
C GLY A 403 -2.70 -12.16 38.09
N HIS A 404 -1.45 -12.64 38.14
CA HIS A 404 -0.94 -13.81 37.38
C HIS A 404 -1.70 -15.15 37.54
N GLU A 405 -2.72 -15.22 38.38
CA GLU A 405 -3.44 -16.47 38.70
C GLU A 405 -4.85 -16.56 38.10
N ASP A 406 -5.26 -15.62 37.24
CA ASP A 406 -6.53 -15.66 36.52
C ASP A 406 -6.40 -16.24 35.09
N ASP A 407 -7.54 -16.58 34.47
CA ASP A 407 -7.62 -17.00 33.07
C ASP A 407 -7.60 -15.79 32.10
N ASP A 408 -7.36 -14.57 32.57
CA ASP A 408 -7.33 -13.37 31.74
C ASP A 408 -5.93 -13.20 31.11
N PRO A 409 -5.83 -13.09 29.78
CA PRO A 409 -4.52 -12.88 29.15
C PRO A 409 -3.91 -11.51 29.45
N GLY A 410 -4.67 -10.56 30.01
CA GLY A 410 -4.27 -9.18 30.21
C GLY A 410 -4.05 -8.41 28.90
N HIS A 411 -3.40 -7.26 29.00
CA HIS A 411 -3.02 -6.43 27.85
C HIS A 411 -1.63 -5.83 28.02
N VAL A 412 -0.91 -5.66 26.90
CA VAL A 412 0.42 -5.03 26.89
C VAL A 412 0.48 -4.01 25.77
N ALA A 413 1.08 -2.85 26.06
CA ALA A 413 1.23 -1.76 25.12
C ALA A 413 2.65 -1.17 25.21
N VAL A 414 3.09 -0.50 24.14
CA VAL A 414 4.37 0.22 24.10
C VAL A 414 4.13 1.68 24.41
N VAL A 415 4.77 2.22 25.45
CA VAL A 415 4.69 3.63 25.82
C VAL A 415 5.34 4.49 24.74
N THR A 416 4.61 5.46 24.22
CA THR A 416 5.07 6.37 23.17
C THR A 416 5.71 7.63 23.76
N GLU A 417 5.07 8.17 24.79
CA GLU A 417 5.50 9.39 25.48
C GLU A 417 4.83 9.51 26.84
N ARG A 418 5.41 10.36 27.68
CA ARG A 418 4.86 10.76 28.96
C ARG A 418 4.92 12.27 29.09
N THR A 419 3.81 12.89 29.49
CA THR A 419 3.74 14.30 29.89
C THR A 419 3.69 14.41 31.42
N GLU A 420 3.42 15.60 31.95
CA GLU A 420 3.25 15.76 33.40
C GLU A 420 2.01 15.01 33.92
N ASN A 421 0.96 14.90 33.11
CA ASN A 421 -0.36 14.44 33.54
C ASN A 421 -0.87 13.21 32.79
N GLU A 422 -0.19 12.78 31.72
CA GLU A 422 -0.62 11.63 30.93
C GLU A 422 0.55 10.75 30.48
N VAL A 423 0.27 9.49 30.23
CA VAL A 423 1.15 8.54 29.52
C VAL A 423 0.40 8.01 28.30
N CYS A 424 1.02 8.13 27.13
CA CYS A 424 0.47 7.65 25.88
C CYS A 424 1.15 6.36 25.46
N PHE A 425 0.43 5.48 24.78
CA PHE A 425 0.92 4.19 24.32
C PHE A 425 0.21 3.73 23.04
N VAL A 426 0.86 2.79 22.35
CA VAL A 426 0.32 2.08 21.19
C VAL A 426 0.18 0.58 21.49
N ALA A 427 -0.91 -0.01 21.01
CA ALA A 427 -1.17 -1.44 21.12
C ALA A 427 -1.98 -1.97 19.95
N GLN A 428 -1.81 -3.25 19.65
CA GLN A 428 -2.70 -4.01 18.77
C GLN A 428 -3.77 -4.73 19.58
N SER A 429 -4.86 -5.14 18.92
CA SER A 429 -6.03 -5.74 19.58
C SER A 429 -6.67 -4.82 20.64
N ALA A 430 -6.49 -3.51 20.50
CA ALA A 430 -7.13 -2.45 21.28
C ALA A 430 -7.78 -1.45 20.33
N VAL A 431 -8.93 -0.91 20.74
CA VAL A 431 -9.60 0.19 20.06
C VAL A 431 -9.93 1.27 21.11
N PRO A 432 -9.34 2.47 21.01
CA PRO A 432 -8.37 2.89 19.99
C PRO A 432 -7.01 2.17 20.16
N TRP A 433 -6.24 2.07 19.07
CA TRP A 433 -4.92 1.42 19.06
C TRP A 433 -3.81 2.35 19.59
N PHE A 434 -4.06 3.67 19.60
CA PHE A 434 -3.30 4.68 20.32
C PHE A 434 -4.18 5.26 21.42
N ASN A 435 -3.66 5.37 22.64
CA ASN A 435 -4.42 5.91 23.76
C ASN A 435 -3.50 6.63 24.75
N CYS A 436 -4.06 7.59 25.49
CA CYS A 436 -3.39 8.28 26.58
C CYS A 436 -4.19 8.10 27.86
N LEU A 437 -3.51 7.73 28.94
CA LEU A 437 -4.11 7.57 30.26
C LEU A 437 -3.54 8.60 31.23
N PRO A 438 -4.39 9.17 32.11
CA PRO A 438 -3.92 10.01 33.21
C PRO A 438 -2.84 9.31 34.05
N ILE A 439 -1.82 10.07 34.40
CA ILE A 439 -0.79 9.70 35.37
C ILE A 439 -0.69 10.77 36.46
N ALA A 440 -0.51 10.34 37.71
CA ALA A 440 -0.37 11.25 38.83
C ALA A 440 0.75 10.79 39.78
N GLN A 441 1.46 11.75 40.36
CA GLN A 441 2.39 11.46 41.45
C GLN A 441 1.66 11.50 42.79
N THR A 442 1.84 10.46 43.59
CA THR A 442 1.34 10.35 44.95
C THR A 442 2.12 11.26 45.90
N LYS A 443 1.56 11.55 47.08
CA LYS A 443 2.24 12.36 48.11
C LYS A 443 3.57 11.75 48.58
N SER A 444 3.74 10.44 48.45
CA SER A 444 4.96 9.71 48.78
C SER A 444 5.97 9.65 47.61
N GLY A 445 5.71 10.33 46.50
CA GLY A 445 6.62 10.40 45.35
C GLY A 445 6.45 9.31 44.29
N GLY A 446 5.60 8.31 44.53
CA GLY A 446 5.33 7.22 43.59
C GLY A 446 4.36 7.63 42.47
N TRP A 447 4.51 7.08 41.27
CA TRP A 447 3.71 7.40 40.09
C TRP A 447 2.60 6.38 39.86
N HIS A 448 1.38 6.87 39.64
CA HIS A 448 0.21 6.05 39.39
C HIS A 448 -0.39 6.34 38.03
N VAL A 449 -0.46 5.32 37.17
CA VAL A 449 -1.22 5.35 35.91
C VAL A 449 -2.59 4.74 36.19
N VAL A 450 -3.66 5.39 35.72
CA VAL A 450 -5.03 4.90 35.88
C VAL A 450 -5.26 3.60 35.07
N PRO A 451 -6.28 2.79 35.43
CA PRO A 451 -6.68 1.61 34.63
C PRO A 451 -7.01 1.95 33.18
N LEU A 452 -6.77 1.01 32.26
CA LEU A 452 -7.22 1.11 30.87
C LEU A 452 -8.75 1.00 30.77
N SER A 453 -9.34 0.16 31.62
CA SER A 453 -10.79 0.04 31.81
C SER A 453 -11.09 -0.57 33.19
N ASP A 454 -12.36 -0.64 33.56
CA ASP A 454 -12.81 -1.30 34.80
C ASP A 454 -12.37 -2.78 34.90
N LYS A 455 -12.04 -3.41 33.77
CA LYS A 455 -11.58 -4.81 33.69
C LYS A 455 -10.08 -4.97 33.45
N LEU A 456 -9.34 -3.88 33.25
CA LEU A 456 -7.92 -3.93 32.91
C LEU A 456 -7.19 -2.88 33.75
N THR A 457 -6.80 -3.29 34.96
CA THR A 457 -6.07 -2.43 35.89
C THR A 457 -4.60 -2.34 35.50
N THR A 458 -3.97 -1.19 35.73
CA THR A 458 -2.55 -1.03 35.39
C THR A 458 -1.67 -1.70 36.43
N VAL A 459 -0.98 -2.77 36.04
CA VAL A 459 -0.05 -3.52 36.90
C VAL A 459 1.23 -2.74 37.12
N GLY A 460 1.75 -2.16 36.03
CA GLY A 460 3.02 -1.45 36.02
C GLY A 460 3.62 -1.38 34.63
N TRP A 461 4.90 -1.06 34.56
CA TRP A 461 5.66 -0.95 33.31
C TRP A 461 6.99 -1.67 33.40
N LEU A 462 7.59 -1.94 32.25
CA LEU A 462 8.80 -2.74 32.10
C LEU A 462 9.81 -1.96 31.26
N ARG A 463 11.07 -2.02 31.67
CA ARG A 463 12.19 -1.43 30.94
C ARG A 463 13.29 -2.49 30.71
N PRO A 464 13.94 -2.54 29.53
CA PRO A 464 15.13 -3.38 29.32
C PRO A 464 16.21 -3.21 30.39
#